data_AF-A0A3P7MEW0-F1
#
_entry.id   AF-A0A3P7MEW0-F1
#
_cell.length_a   1.000
_cell.length_b   1.000
_cell.length_c   1.000
_cell.angle_alpha   90.00
_cell.angle_beta   90.00
_cell.angle_gamma   90.00
#
_symmetry.space_group_name_H-M   'P 1'
#
loop_
_entity.id
_entity.type
_entity.pdbx_description
1 polymer ?
#
loop_
_entity_poly.entity_id
_entity_poly.type
_entity_poly.pdbx_seq_one_letter_code
_entity_poly.pdbx_strand_id
1 'polypeptide(L)'
;MCYGAVVPDGYGAAYNPHADYIVTVVTCFKDDAETSAEQFSALLEASLLEMHDLVTANPELARQKSPEPTTWTIPEEIAGMQD
;
A
#
# COMPACT_ATOMS: atom_id res chain seq x y z
N MET A 1 -8.79 13.27 -1.41
CA MET A 1 -9.02 13.00 -2.86
C MET A 1 -9.20 11.50 -3.01
N CYS A 2 -10.11 11.02 -3.85
CA CYS A 2 -10.38 9.60 -4.03
C CYS A 2 -10.78 9.30 -5.48
N TYR A 3 -10.67 8.03 -5.87
CA TYR A 3 -11.03 7.52 -7.18
C TYR A 3 -11.57 6.08 -7.05
N GLY A 4 -12.34 5.64 -8.05
CA GLY A 4 -12.86 4.28 -8.14
C GLY A 4 -11.80 3.27 -8.58
N ALA A 5 -12.07 1.97 -8.42
CA ALA A 5 -11.24 0.92 -9.01
C ALA A 5 -11.13 1.06 -10.54
N VAL A 6 -9.97 0.72 -11.10
CA VAL A 6 -9.71 0.81 -12.56
C VAL A 6 -9.99 -0.49 -13.32
N VAL A 7 -10.29 -1.56 -12.60
CA VAL A 7 -10.73 -2.87 -13.14
C VAL A 7 -11.88 -3.42 -12.28
N PRO A 8 -12.80 -4.24 -12.84
CA PRO A 8 -14.00 -4.72 -12.13
C PRO A 8 -13.73 -5.51 -10.84
N ASP A 9 -12.66 -6.28 -10.81
CA ASP A 9 -12.22 -7.18 -9.73
C ASP A 9 -11.09 -6.55 -8.89
N GLY A 10 -10.98 -5.22 -8.90
CA GLY A 10 -9.89 -4.50 -8.26
C GLY A 10 -10.33 -3.50 -7.19
N TYR A 11 -9.33 -2.77 -6.67
CA TYR A 11 -9.52 -1.70 -5.70
C TYR A 11 -9.00 -0.37 -6.22
N GLY A 12 -9.62 0.74 -5.79
CA GLY A 12 -9.00 2.05 -5.77
C GLY A 12 -8.54 2.36 -4.34
N ALA A 13 -7.29 2.77 -4.15
CA ALA A 13 -6.75 3.09 -2.83
C ALA A 13 -6.03 4.43 -2.87
N ALA A 14 -6.62 5.46 -2.27
CA ALA A 14 -6.01 6.77 -2.11
C ALA A 14 -5.61 6.99 -0.65
N TYR A 15 -4.47 7.64 -0.42
CA TYR A 15 -3.99 7.94 0.93
C TYR A 15 -3.39 9.34 1.03
N ASN A 16 -3.46 9.92 2.23
CA ASN A 16 -2.84 11.20 2.56
C ASN A 16 -2.16 11.08 3.94
N PRO A 17 -0.83 10.89 3.99
CA PRO A 17 -0.10 10.81 5.24
C PRO A 17 0.01 12.18 5.92
N HIS A 18 -0.24 12.18 7.22
CA HIS A 18 0.02 13.30 8.13
C HIS A 18 1.09 12.87 9.15
N ALA A 19 1.46 13.78 10.06
CA ALA A 19 2.52 13.51 11.03
C ALA A 19 2.15 12.38 12.02
N ASP A 20 0.87 12.25 12.35
CA ASP A 20 0.35 11.41 13.42
C ASP A 20 -0.79 10.47 12.98
N TYR A 21 -1.27 10.60 11.74
CA TYR A 21 -2.29 9.72 11.17
C TYR A 21 -2.16 9.64 9.65
N ILE A 22 -2.87 8.70 9.04
CA ILE A 22 -2.99 8.56 7.59
C ILE A 22 -4.48 8.53 7.25
N VAL A 23 -4.92 9.41 6.34
CA VAL A 23 -6.28 9.32 5.79
C VAL A 23 -6.24 8.34 4.63
N THR A 24 -7.02 7.26 4.69
CA THR A 24 -7.16 6.29 3.60
C THR A 24 -8.58 6.34 3.02
N VAL A 25 -8.69 6.07 1.73
CA VAL A 25 -9.97 5.82 1.05
C VAL A 25 -9.79 4.60 0.16
N VAL A 26 -10.61 3.57 0.40
CA VAL A 26 -10.62 2.32 -0.36
C VAL A 26 -11.96 2.20 -1.08
N THR A 27 -11.91 1.84 -2.36
CA THR A 27 -13.09 1.64 -3.21
C THR A 27 -12.98 0.29 -3.94
N CYS A 28 -14.12 -0.35 -4.20
CA CYS A 28 -14.23 -1.54 -5.05
C CYS A 28 -15.60 -1.54 -5.74
N PHE A 29 -15.81 -2.42 -6.73
CA PHE A 29 -17.13 -2.62 -7.32
C PHE A 29 -17.96 -3.58 -6.47
N LYS A 30 -19.21 -3.22 -6.21
CA LYS A 30 -20.13 -4.02 -5.37
C LYS A 30 -20.52 -5.36 -6.01
N ASP A 31 -20.42 -5.44 -7.34
CA ASP A 31 -20.84 -6.62 -8.11
C ASP A 31 -19.80 -7.75 -8.08
N ASP A 32 -18.58 -7.47 -7.61
CA ASP A 32 -17.54 -8.47 -7.45
C ASP A 32 -17.56 -9.03 -6.02
N ALA A 33 -17.71 -10.35 -5.90
CA ALA A 33 -17.84 -11.02 -4.60
C ALA A 33 -16.50 -11.24 -3.88
N GLU A 34 -15.39 -11.12 -4.61
CA GLU A 34 -14.03 -11.33 -4.09
C GLU A 34 -13.42 -10.05 -3.51
N THR A 35 -14.01 -8.89 -3.80
CA THR A 35 -13.55 -7.59 -3.31
C THR A 35 -14.48 -7.01 -2.23
N SER A 36 -13.87 -6.42 -1.20
CA SER A 36 -14.60 -5.71 -0.14
C SER A 36 -13.77 -4.54 0.38
N ALA A 37 -14.21 -3.32 0.09
CA ALA A 37 -13.53 -2.12 0.58
C ALA A 37 -13.49 -2.05 2.12
N GLU A 38 -14.51 -2.60 2.79
CA GLU A 38 -14.55 -2.69 4.26
C GLU A 38 -13.50 -3.66 4.79
N GLN A 39 -13.45 -4.89 4.28
CA GLN A 39 -12.45 -5.88 4.70
C GLN A 39 -11.04 -5.42 4.37
N PHE A 40 -10.82 -4.87 3.18
CA PHE A 40 -9.54 -4.31 2.79
C PHE A 40 -9.10 -3.19 3.75
N SER A 41 -10.00 -2.28 4.12
CA SER A 41 -9.68 -1.19 5.05
C SER A 41 -9.29 -1.70 6.43
N ALA A 42 -10.01 -2.70 6.96
CA ALA A 42 -9.70 -3.31 8.25
C ALA A 42 -8.34 -4.04 8.24
N LEU A 43 -8.05 -4.77 7.15
CA LEU A 43 -6.77 -5.45 6.98
C LEU A 43 -5.62 -4.45 6.78
N LEU A 44 -5.85 -3.36 6.04
CA LEU A 44 -4.87 -2.29 5.86
C LEU A 44 -4.48 -1.66 7.20
N GLU A 45 -5.46 -1.36 8.05
CA GLU A 45 -5.21 -0.86 9.41
C GLU A 45 -4.39 -1.87 10.23
N ALA A 46 -4.82 -3.14 10.26
CA ALA A 46 -4.12 -4.20 10.99
C ALA A 46 -2.68 -4.38 10.51
N SER A 47 -2.43 -4.36 9.20
CA SER A 47 -1.08 -4.49 8.63
C SER A 47 -0.18 -3.30 8.99
N LEU A 48 -0.71 -2.06 8.99
CA LEU A 48 0.07 -0.89 9.39
C LEU A 48 0.44 -0.92 10.88
N LEU A 49 -0.48 -1.40 11.73
CA LEU A 49 -0.21 -1.61 13.15
C LEU A 49 0.82 -2.72 13.37
N GLU A 50 0.72 -3.83 12.66
CA GLU A 50 1.70 -4.92 12.74
C GLU A 50 3.10 -4.45 12.31
N MET A 51 3.20 -3.68 11.22
CA MET A 51 4.45 -3.07 10.79
C MET A 51 5.03 -2.13 11.86
N HIS A 52 4.19 -1.31 12.48
CA HIS A 52 4.59 -0.45 13.59
C HIS A 52 5.14 -1.27 14.76
N ASP A 53 4.44 -2.32 15.17
CA ASP A 53 4.84 -3.17 16.28
C ASP A 53 6.15 -3.89 15.99
N LEU A 54 6.34 -4.36 14.76
CA LEU A 54 7.58 -5.02 14.33
C LEU A 54 8.78 -4.06 14.35
N VAL A 55 8.60 -2.81 13.88
CA VAL A 55 9.66 -1.79 13.92
C VAL A 55 9.99 -1.37 15.34
N THR A 56 8.97 -1.25 16.21
CA THR A 56 9.16 -0.82 17.60
C THR A 56 9.69 -1.93 18.51
N ALA A 57 9.46 -3.21 18.17
CA ALA A 57 10.00 -4.35 18.89
C ALA A 57 11.54 -4.44 18.84
N ASN A 58 12.18 -3.95 17.77
CA ASN A 58 13.64 -3.86 17.66
C ASN A 58 14.13 -2.60 16.92
N PRO A 59 14.20 -1.45 17.61
CA PRO A 59 14.57 -0.17 17.00
C PRO A 59 16.00 -0.12 16.47
N GLU A 60 16.92 -0.92 17.04
CA GLU A 60 18.31 -0.99 16.58
C GLU A 60 18.39 -1.67 15.22
N LEU A 61 17.69 -2.79 15.05
CA LEU A 61 17.60 -3.48 13.76
C LEU A 61 16.88 -2.62 12.72
N ALA A 62 15.77 -1.95 13.10
CA ALA A 62 15.02 -1.09 12.19
C ALA A 62 15.84 0.12 11.68
N ARG A 63 16.83 0.60 12.45
CA ARG A 63 17.75 1.67 12.04
C ARG A 63 18.89 1.20 11.15
N GLN A 64 19.15 -0.10 11.10
CA GLN A 64 20.21 -0.65 10.26
C GLN A 64 19.85 -0.47 8.79
N LYS A 65 20.78 0.06 7.99
CA LYS A 65 20.58 0.14 6.53
C LYS A 65 20.52 -1.27 5.96
N SER A 66 19.53 -1.51 5.09
CA SER A 66 19.47 -2.75 4.32
C SER A 66 20.78 -2.93 3.53
N PRO A 67 21.35 -4.15 3.49
CA PRO A 67 22.47 -4.47 2.61
C PRO A 67 22.05 -4.46 1.13
N GLU A 68 20.74 -4.52 0.85
CA GLU A 68 20.20 -4.45 -0.50
C GLU A 68 20.14 -3.01 -1.00
N PRO A 69 20.37 -2.77 -2.32
CA PRO A 69 20.26 -1.46 -2.90
C PRO A 69 18.83 -0.91 -2.77
N THR A 70 18.67 0.24 -2.12
CA THR A 70 17.37 0.93 -1.97
C THR A 70 17.00 1.79 -3.19
N THR A 71 17.73 1.64 -4.30
CA THR A 71 17.45 2.36 -5.54
C THR A 71 16.30 1.65 -6.25
N TRP A 72 15.16 2.33 -6.36
CA TRP A 72 14.06 1.89 -7.21
C TRP A 72 14.53 1.84 -8.67
N THR A 73 14.81 0.64 -9.18
CA THR A 73 15.01 0.42 -10.61
C THR A 73 13.66 0.10 -11.25
N ILE A 74 13.19 0.94 -12.17
CA ILE A 74 12.12 0.51 -13.08
C ILE A 74 12.69 -0.66 -13.88
N PRO A 75 12.07 -1.85 -13.87
CA PRO A 75 12.51 -2.95 -14.71
C PRO A 75 12.57 -2.49 -16.16
N GLU A 76 13.70 -2.71 -16.85
CA GLU A 76 13.91 -2.25 -18.24
C GLU A 76 12.80 -2.74 -19.19
N GLU A 77 12.17 -3.87 -18.86
CA GLU A 77 11.00 -4.45 -19.51
C GLU A 77 9.81 -3.48 -19.64
N ILE A 78 9.65 -2.57 -18.67
CA ILE A 78 8.59 -1.55 -18.63
C ILE A 78 9.03 -0.27 -19.36
N ALA A 79 10.33 0.01 -19.40
CA ALA A 79 10.89 1.18 -20.07
C ALA A 79 10.94 1.03 -21.62
N GLY A 80 10.77 -0.20 -22.13
CA GLY A 80 10.90 -0.58 -23.54
C GLY A 80 9.67 -0.39 -24.44
N MET A 81 8.73 0.50 -24.11
CA MET A 81 7.70 0.96 -25.05
C MET A 81 7.99 2.42 -25.46
N GLN A 82 9.02 2.60 -26.29
CA GLN A 82 9.21 3.82 -27.08
C GLN A 82 9.00 3.45 -28.56
N ASP A 83 7.91 4.01 -29.12
CA ASP A 83 7.51 4.18 -30.53
C ASP A 83 7.87 3.11 -31.59
#